data_AF-A0A523X0N2-F1
#
_entry.id   AF-A0A523X0N2-F1
#
_cell.length_a   1.000
_cell.length_b   1.000
_cell.length_c   1.000
_cell.angle_alpha   90.00
_cell.angle_beta   90.00
_cell.angle_gamma   90.00
#
_symmetry.space_group_name_H-M   'P 1'
#
loop_
_entity.id
_entity.type
_entity.pdbx_description
1 polymer ?
#
loop_
_entity_poly.entity_id
_entity_poly.type
_entity_poly.pdbx_seq_one_letter_code
_entity_poly.pdbx_strand_id
1 'polypeptide(L)'
;MDADTVTRAKKGLPIRSTVFYGWVIVAVSAMTMFFSGPGQTISVSVFVDSYIGEFGWSRTLVSSMYSMGTLTAGLLMGLVGGVFDRLGHRRTTTAVAVLFGLACLWMSRVESVAMLFAGFFLIRLLGQGSMGLSSSTLVPQWFVSKRGRAVSLVALGGILMSALLPPLNTWLIKAYGWRAGWSVWAVLLWVVMAPVAFLLIRDRPEEVGLWPDNVKPVHAGPGVEDEPVEESWTVREVLGNRSFWLLLFPMIVVSAVGTGLMFHQISIMGERGLSPEIAALVFSVSAVVRLPVGFLAGWAADKVQVRYLLAFSMATYLAAMIVLLVTNSTPLAMAYGVLRGVMLGILSILGGVLWPTYFGRRHLSGIRGVTMMAGVIGSALGPLPFGFAYDRFGGYREVIVASIFLQLLAILASLLAKPARKNSQAEPNTYA
;
A
#
# COMPACT_ATOMS: atom_id res chain seq x y z
N MET A 1 -2.91 -29.30 -34.33
CA MET A 1 -2.80 -27.89 -33.92
C MET A 1 -1.56 -27.35 -34.60
N ASP A 2 -1.71 -26.64 -35.72
CA ASP A 2 -0.58 -26.34 -36.60
C ASP A 2 0.42 -25.39 -35.96
N ALA A 3 1.70 -25.78 -35.99
CA ALA A 3 2.83 -25.00 -35.52
C ALA A 3 2.86 -23.58 -36.13
N ASP A 4 2.27 -23.39 -37.32
CA ASP A 4 2.21 -22.12 -38.03
C ASP A 4 1.32 -21.04 -37.37
N THR A 5 0.33 -21.41 -36.57
CA THR A 5 -0.49 -20.40 -35.86
C THR A 5 0.23 -19.80 -34.65
N VAL A 6 1.11 -20.57 -34.00
CA VAL A 6 1.96 -20.10 -32.88
C VAL A 6 3.05 -19.15 -33.40
N THR A 7 3.49 -19.33 -34.65
CA THR A 7 4.57 -18.55 -35.27
C THR A 7 4.09 -17.18 -35.79
N ARG A 8 2.83 -17.06 -36.26
CA ARG A 8 2.27 -15.78 -36.75
C ARG A 8 1.88 -14.79 -35.65
N ALA A 9 1.55 -15.25 -34.44
CA ALA A 9 1.15 -14.40 -33.30
C ALA A 9 2.31 -13.58 -32.67
N LYS A 10 3.56 -13.77 -33.10
CA LYS A 10 4.74 -13.07 -32.54
C LYS A 10 5.11 -11.76 -33.25
N LYS A 11 4.34 -11.32 -34.26
CA LYS A 11 4.58 -10.05 -34.98
C LYS A 11 4.10 -8.86 -34.15
N GLY A 12 4.92 -8.38 -33.21
CA GLY A 12 4.66 -7.14 -32.45
C GLY A 12 5.21 -7.09 -31.02
N LEU A 13 5.74 -8.23 -30.53
CA LEU A 13 6.37 -8.29 -29.22
C LEU A 13 7.82 -7.78 -29.26
N PRO A 14 8.23 -6.93 -28.30
CA PRO A 14 9.62 -6.47 -28.19
C PRO A 14 10.59 -7.60 -27.86
N ILE A 15 10.13 -8.58 -27.08
CA ILE A 15 10.91 -9.75 -26.66
C ILE A 15 10.25 -10.99 -27.27
N ARG A 16 10.97 -11.67 -28.15
CA ARG A 16 10.57 -12.98 -28.68
C ARG A 16 11.14 -14.07 -27.77
N SER A 17 10.34 -14.58 -26.85
CA SER A 17 10.71 -15.73 -26.02
C SER A 17 9.84 -16.94 -26.31
N THR A 18 10.27 -18.10 -25.81
CA THR A 18 9.46 -19.32 -25.72
C THR A 18 8.50 -19.28 -24.53
N VAL A 19 8.72 -18.35 -23.60
CA VAL A 19 7.93 -18.14 -22.39
C VAL A 19 6.73 -17.23 -22.69
N PHE A 20 5.56 -17.55 -22.12
CA PHE A 20 4.37 -16.71 -22.27
C PHE A 20 4.65 -15.25 -21.85
N TYR A 21 4.32 -14.29 -22.72
CA TYR A 21 4.65 -12.87 -22.53
C TYR A 21 4.01 -12.26 -21.27
N GLY A 22 2.93 -12.85 -20.74
CA GLY A 22 2.37 -12.43 -19.45
C GLY A 22 3.40 -12.43 -18.32
N TRP A 23 4.42 -13.29 -18.35
CA TRP A 23 5.49 -13.26 -17.33
C TRP A 23 6.44 -12.06 -17.48
N VAL A 24 6.61 -11.53 -18.70
CA VAL A 24 7.29 -10.23 -18.90
C VAL A 24 6.46 -9.13 -18.27
N ILE A 25 5.13 -9.16 -18.44
CA ILE A 25 4.22 -8.20 -17.81
C ILE A 25 4.30 -8.28 -16.28
N VAL A 26 4.40 -9.48 -15.69
CA VAL A 26 4.63 -9.65 -14.25
C VAL A 26 5.93 -8.97 -13.81
N ALA A 27 7.03 -9.19 -14.53
CA ALA A 27 8.31 -8.56 -14.20
C ALA A 27 8.24 -7.02 -14.31
N VAL A 28 7.61 -6.51 -15.38
CA VAL A 28 7.43 -5.06 -15.56
C VAL A 28 6.52 -4.48 -14.48
N SER A 29 5.41 -5.13 -14.11
CA SER A 29 4.55 -4.71 -13.01
C SER A 29 5.28 -4.73 -11.65
N ALA A 30 6.16 -5.71 -11.42
CA ALA A 30 7.03 -5.72 -10.24
C ALA A 30 8.01 -4.54 -10.25
N MET A 31 8.60 -4.21 -11.41
CA MET A 31 9.44 -3.00 -11.57
C MET A 31 8.63 -1.72 -11.34
N THR A 32 7.43 -1.59 -11.90
CA THR A 32 6.52 -0.46 -11.66
C THR A 32 6.24 -0.30 -10.16
N MET A 33 6.00 -1.40 -9.45
CA MET A 33 5.82 -1.38 -8.00
C MET A 33 7.09 -0.93 -7.29
N PHE A 34 8.26 -1.40 -7.72
CA PHE A 34 9.55 -0.96 -7.16
C PHE A 34 9.78 0.54 -7.36
N PHE A 35 9.56 1.03 -8.58
CA PHE A 35 9.73 2.42 -8.96
C PHE A 35 8.64 3.35 -8.39
N SER A 36 7.55 2.84 -7.81
CA SER A 36 6.62 3.64 -6.99
C SER A 36 7.29 4.23 -5.73
N GLY A 37 8.40 3.60 -5.33
CA GLY A 37 9.20 3.85 -4.15
C GLY A 37 9.43 5.30 -3.73
N PRO A 38 9.95 6.19 -4.59
CA PRO A 38 10.22 7.59 -4.20
C PRO A 38 8.97 8.35 -3.73
N GLY A 39 7.77 7.87 -4.09
CA GLY A 39 6.50 8.44 -3.66
C GLY A 39 5.91 7.74 -2.44
N GLN A 40 6.53 6.66 -1.95
CA GLN A 40 6.07 5.94 -0.76
C GLN A 40 6.57 6.61 0.51
N THR A 41 5.73 6.61 1.56
CA THR A 41 6.04 7.21 2.87
C THR A 41 7.41 6.80 3.40
N ILE A 42 7.75 5.51 3.26
CA ILE A 42 9.02 4.94 3.75
C ILE A 42 10.27 5.54 3.10
N SER A 43 10.16 5.95 1.83
CA SER A 43 11.26 6.53 1.08
C SER A 43 11.34 8.03 1.36
N VAL A 44 10.18 8.70 1.36
CA VAL A 44 10.05 10.13 1.63
C VAL A 44 10.54 10.49 3.03
N SER A 45 10.26 9.65 4.04
CA SER A 45 10.63 9.90 5.44
C SER A 45 12.13 10.10 5.65
N VAL A 46 12.96 9.47 4.82
CA VAL A 46 14.43 9.56 4.87
C VAL A 46 14.93 10.97 4.55
N PHE A 47 14.17 11.75 3.77
CA PHE A 47 14.56 13.11 3.35
C PHE A 47 14.09 14.21 4.31
N VAL A 48 13.19 13.90 5.25
CA VAL A 48 12.50 14.90 6.09
C VAL A 48 13.48 15.75 6.89
N ASP A 49 14.46 15.11 7.54
CA ASP A 49 15.42 15.79 8.39
C ASP A 49 16.36 16.71 7.59
N SER A 50 16.57 16.43 6.30
CA SER A 50 17.34 17.30 5.42
C SER A 50 16.63 18.62 5.14
N TYR A 51 15.30 18.62 4.95
CA TYR A 51 14.53 19.86 4.76
C TYR A 51 14.55 20.71 6.03
N ILE A 52 14.38 20.08 7.19
CA ILE A 52 14.40 20.74 8.50
C ILE A 52 15.77 21.37 8.74
N GLY A 53 16.84 20.60 8.55
CA GLY A 53 18.21 21.07 8.77
C GLY A 53 18.63 22.21 7.84
N GLU A 54 18.17 22.21 6.59
CA GLU A 54 18.55 23.24 5.63
C GLU A 54 17.70 24.50 5.70
N PHE A 55 16.37 24.36 5.79
CA PHE A 55 15.45 25.51 5.74
C PHE A 55 15.03 26.03 7.12
N GLY A 56 15.41 25.34 8.20
CA GLY A 56 14.98 25.67 9.56
C GLY A 56 13.47 25.50 9.78
N TRP A 57 12.77 24.78 8.89
CA TRP A 57 11.34 24.54 9.02
C TRP A 57 11.04 23.62 10.19
N SER A 58 9.91 23.86 10.85
CA SER A 58 9.45 22.99 11.91
C SER A 58 9.02 21.62 11.37
N ARG A 59 9.10 20.60 12.21
CA ARG A 59 8.73 19.24 11.79
C ARG A 59 7.22 19.14 11.54
N THR A 60 6.42 19.86 12.32
CA THR A 60 4.97 20.00 12.11
C THR A 60 4.68 20.54 10.71
N LEU A 61 5.42 21.55 10.26
CA LEU A 61 5.18 22.15 8.94
C LEU A 61 5.46 21.14 7.82
N VAL A 62 6.62 20.47 7.84
CA VAL A 62 6.97 19.45 6.83
C VAL A 62 5.95 18.31 6.81
N SER A 63 5.60 17.80 7.99
CA SER A 63 4.57 16.75 8.14
C SER A 63 3.20 17.22 7.64
N SER A 64 2.85 18.49 7.85
CA SER A 64 1.60 19.08 7.36
C SER A 64 1.54 19.15 5.85
N MET A 65 2.62 19.57 5.20
CA MET A 65 2.68 19.58 3.74
C MET A 65 2.60 18.17 3.17
N TYR A 66 3.24 17.19 3.81
CA TYR A 66 3.16 15.78 3.41
C TYR A 66 1.73 15.23 3.56
N SER A 67 1.08 15.51 4.68
CA SER A 67 -0.29 15.12 4.98
C SER A 67 -1.29 15.72 4.00
N MET A 68 -1.21 17.03 3.76
CA MET A 68 -2.06 17.72 2.79
C MET A 68 -1.83 17.19 1.38
N GLY A 69 -0.57 17.06 0.94
CA GLY A 69 -0.24 16.53 -0.39
C GLY A 69 -0.74 15.10 -0.59
N THR A 70 -0.63 14.25 0.44
CA THR A 70 -1.15 12.88 0.42
C THR A 70 -2.68 12.85 0.32
N LEU A 71 -3.38 13.69 1.08
CA LEU A 71 -4.84 13.77 1.03
C LEU A 71 -5.32 14.23 -0.34
N THR A 72 -4.74 15.31 -0.87
CA THR A 72 -5.06 15.84 -2.20
C THR A 72 -4.79 14.81 -3.28
N ALA A 73 -3.65 14.10 -3.23
CA ALA A 73 -3.33 13.02 -4.16
C ALA A 73 -4.39 11.90 -4.11
N GLY A 74 -4.79 11.48 -2.91
CA GLY A 74 -5.82 10.46 -2.71
C GLY A 74 -7.18 10.84 -3.30
N LEU A 75 -7.61 12.09 -3.11
CA LEU A 75 -8.87 12.60 -3.67
C LEU A 75 -8.89 12.61 -5.20
N LEU A 76 -7.73 12.84 -5.84
CA LEU A 76 -7.62 12.87 -7.30
C LEU A 76 -7.35 11.50 -7.95
N MET A 77 -7.13 10.44 -7.17
CA MET A 77 -6.84 9.10 -7.71
C MET A 77 -7.96 8.53 -8.59
N GLY A 78 -9.22 8.89 -8.33
CA GLY A 78 -10.35 8.46 -9.18
C GLY A 78 -10.22 8.97 -10.62
N LEU A 79 -9.71 10.18 -10.80
CA LEU A 79 -9.46 10.75 -12.13
C LEU A 79 -8.35 10.00 -12.87
N VAL A 80 -7.28 9.64 -12.15
CA VAL A 80 -6.17 8.85 -12.69
C VAL A 80 -6.66 7.48 -13.17
N GLY A 81 -7.53 6.82 -12.40
CA GLY A 81 -8.15 5.55 -12.81
C GLY A 81 -8.87 5.66 -14.16
N GLY A 82 -9.68 6.70 -14.34
CA GLY A 82 -10.36 6.96 -15.62
C GLY A 82 -9.41 7.23 -16.79
N VAL A 83 -8.20 7.74 -16.53
CA VAL A 83 -7.16 7.89 -17.56
C VAL A 83 -6.59 6.52 -17.98
N PHE A 84 -6.33 5.62 -17.03
CA PHE A 84 -5.90 4.24 -17.33
C PHE A 84 -6.95 3.51 -18.17
N ASP A 85 -8.23 3.67 -17.84
CA ASP A 85 -9.33 3.02 -18.58
C ASP A 85 -9.44 3.54 -20.02
N ARG A 86 -9.16 4.83 -20.26
CA ARG A 86 -9.30 5.46 -21.59
C ARG A 86 -8.06 5.34 -22.47
N LEU A 87 -6.87 5.49 -21.89
CA LEU A 87 -5.61 5.54 -22.63
C LEU A 87 -4.82 4.23 -22.60
N GLY A 88 -5.24 3.27 -21.77
CA GLY A 88 -4.52 2.02 -21.52
C GLY A 88 -3.31 2.19 -20.59
N HIS A 89 -2.79 1.07 -20.09
CA HIS A 89 -1.65 1.02 -19.17
C HIS A 89 -0.36 1.44 -19.85
N ARG A 90 -0.11 1.05 -21.10
CA ARG A 90 1.16 1.35 -21.79
C ARG A 90 1.40 2.86 -21.87
N ARG A 91 0.44 3.62 -22.39
CA ARG A 91 0.57 5.07 -22.56
C ARG A 91 0.57 5.77 -21.21
N THR A 92 -0.36 5.38 -20.32
CA THR A 92 -0.52 6.03 -19.02
C THR A 92 0.70 5.80 -18.13
N THR A 93 1.19 4.57 -17.98
CA THR A 93 2.37 4.27 -17.15
C THR A 93 3.64 4.93 -17.70
N THR A 94 3.79 5.03 -19.01
CA THR A 94 4.91 5.77 -19.62
C THR A 94 4.84 7.26 -19.26
N ALA A 95 3.67 7.88 -19.44
CA ALA A 95 3.47 9.29 -19.08
C ALA A 95 3.69 9.53 -17.58
N VAL A 96 3.14 8.65 -16.72
CA VAL A 96 3.36 8.69 -15.27
C VAL A 96 4.83 8.57 -14.94
N ALA A 97 5.61 7.70 -15.59
CA ALA A 97 7.05 7.57 -15.32
C ALA A 97 7.81 8.86 -15.66
N VAL A 98 7.48 9.51 -16.77
CA VAL A 98 8.08 10.79 -17.17
C VAL A 98 7.71 11.91 -16.20
N LEU A 99 6.41 12.07 -15.91
CA LEU A 99 5.91 13.07 -14.98
C LEU A 99 6.43 12.84 -13.56
N PHE A 100 6.60 11.58 -13.16
CA PHE A 100 7.12 11.26 -11.84
C PHE A 100 8.61 11.59 -11.75
N GLY A 101 9.39 11.34 -12.80
CA GLY A 101 10.77 11.81 -12.86
C GLY A 101 10.86 13.34 -12.79
N LEU A 102 9.93 14.06 -13.44
CA LEU A 102 9.81 15.53 -13.29
C LEU A 102 9.47 15.93 -11.85
N ALA A 103 8.58 15.21 -11.17
CA ALA A 103 8.25 15.46 -9.77
C ALA A 103 9.44 15.19 -8.83
N CYS A 104 10.24 14.14 -9.10
CA CYS A 104 11.49 13.91 -8.37
C CYS A 104 12.51 15.03 -8.64
N LEU A 105 12.65 15.49 -9.88
CA LEU A 105 13.51 16.63 -10.20
C LEU A 105 13.00 17.93 -9.55
N TRP A 106 11.68 18.12 -9.46
CA TRP A 106 11.07 19.22 -8.72
C TRP A 106 11.46 19.14 -7.24
N MET A 107 11.35 17.96 -6.64
CA MET A 107 11.76 17.75 -5.25
C MET A 107 13.22 18.15 -5.03
N SER A 108 14.15 17.86 -5.96
CA SER A 108 15.55 18.27 -5.81
C SER A 108 15.81 19.78 -5.85
N ARG A 109 14.80 20.59 -6.19
CA ARG A 109 14.86 22.05 -6.29
C ARG A 109 13.92 22.76 -5.32
N VAL A 110 13.36 22.05 -4.34
CA VAL A 110 12.48 22.66 -3.32
C VAL A 110 13.27 23.70 -2.53
N GLU A 111 12.71 24.92 -2.46
CA GLU A 111 13.25 26.05 -1.69
C GLU A 111 12.18 26.78 -0.86
N SER A 112 10.90 26.44 -1.05
CA SER A 112 9.78 27.06 -0.33
C SER A 112 8.74 26.03 0.11
N VAL A 113 7.92 26.41 1.10
CA VAL A 113 6.85 25.56 1.64
C VAL A 113 5.81 25.19 0.59
N ALA A 114 5.47 26.14 -0.30
CA ALA A 114 4.54 25.89 -1.40
C ALA A 114 5.11 24.88 -2.40
N MET A 115 6.41 24.97 -2.71
CA MET A 115 7.09 23.97 -3.56
C MET A 115 7.12 22.60 -2.89
N LEU A 116 7.32 22.54 -1.57
CA LEU A 116 7.30 21.29 -0.81
C LEU A 116 5.92 20.63 -0.84
N PHE A 117 4.84 21.40 -0.64
CA PHE A 117 3.47 20.90 -0.78
C PHE A 117 3.22 20.35 -2.18
N ALA A 118 3.51 21.14 -3.23
CA ALA A 118 3.33 20.70 -4.61
C ALA A 118 4.16 19.45 -4.92
N GLY A 119 5.41 19.41 -4.46
CA GLY A 119 6.30 18.28 -4.61
C GLY A 119 5.77 17.01 -3.93
N PHE A 120 5.36 17.10 -2.67
CA PHE A 120 4.73 15.99 -1.95
C PHE A 120 3.44 15.55 -2.64
N PHE A 121 2.55 16.46 -3.02
CA PHE A 121 1.36 16.11 -3.79
C PHE A 121 1.71 15.30 -5.06
N LEU A 122 2.65 15.78 -5.87
CA LEU A 122 3.04 15.16 -7.13
C LEU A 122 3.66 13.76 -6.93
N ILE A 123 4.64 13.62 -6.02
CA ILE A 123 5.27 12.31 -5.80
C ILE A 123 4.28 11.30 -5.19
N ARG A 124 3.30 11.75 -4.40
CA ARG A 124 2.28 10.88 -3.81
C ARG A 124 1.27 10.42 -4.86
N LEU A 125 0.82 11.33 -5.72
CA LEU A 125 -0.11 11.03 -6.82
C LEU A 125 0.53 10.10 -7.86
N LEU A 126 1.77 10.39 -8.28
CA LEU A 126 2.43 9.69 -9.38
C LEU A 126 3.14 8.42 -8.91
N GLY A 127 3.82 8.48 -7.76
CA GLY A 127 4.52 7.34 -7.16
C GLY A 127 3.57 6.36 -6.48
N GLN A 128 3.12 6.64 -5.26
CA GLN A 128 2.26 5.69 -4.54
C GLN A 128 0.95 5.42 -5.29
N GLY A 129 0.31 6.47 -5.80
CA GLY A 129 -0.98 6.38 -6.47
C GLY A 129 -0.89 5.67 -7.83
N SER A 130 -0.36 6.38 -8.83
CA SER A 130 -0.46 5.99 -10.24
C SER A 130 0.40 4.77 -10.60
N MET A 131 1.66 4.69 -10.16
CA MET A 131 2.50 3.51 -10.37
C MET A 131 1.96 2.28 -9.63
N GLY A 132 1.47 2.46 -8.39
CA GLY A 132 0.82 1.39 -7.62
C GLY A 132 -0.48 0.89 -8.27
N LEU A 133 -1.27 1.79 -8.87
CA LEU A 133 -2.46 1.42 -9.63
C LEU A 133 -2.09 0.62 -10.88
N SER A 134 -1.09 1.07 -11.63
CA SER A 134 -0.60 0.35 -12.82
C SER A 134 -0.11 -1.07 -12.48
N SER A 135 0.69 -1.23 -11.42
CA SER A 135 1.26 -2.53 -11.05
C SER A 135 0.19 -3.55 -10.68
N SER A 136 -0.88 -3.11 -9.99
CA SER A 136 -1.96 -3.98 -9.50
C SER A 136 -3.03 -4.30 -10.54
N THR A 137 -3.26 -3.43 -11.53
CA THR A 137 -4.36 -3.57 -12.50
C THR A 137 -3.95 -4.16 -13.84
N LEU A 138 -2.66 -4.13 -14.19
CA LEU A 138 -2.16 -4.67 -15.46
C LEU A 138 -2.14 -6.21 -15.48
N VAL A 139 -1.61 -6.84 -14.43
CA VAL A 139 -1.45 -8.31 -14.37
C VAL A 139 -2.78 -9.07 -14.49
N PRO A 140 -3.89 -8.63 -13.87
CA PRO A 140 -5.19 -9.29 -14.04
C PRO A 140 -5.70 -9.37 -15.48
N GLN A 141 -5.23 -8.52 -16.39
CA GLN A 141 -5.58 -8.56 -17.82
C GLN A 141 -4.90 -9.74 -18.54
N TRP A 142 -3.78 -10.25 -18.01
CA TRP A 142 -2.96 -11.29 -18.65
C TRP A 142 -3.16 -12.69 -18.05
N PHE A 143 -3.74 -12.77 -16.85
CA PHE A 143 -3.90 -14.01 -16.10
C PHE A 143 -5.29 -14.16 -15.49
N VAL A 144 -5.89 -15.32 -15.72
CA VAL A 144 -7.17 -15.76 -15.16
C VAL A 144 -6.89 -16.87 -14.15
N SER A 145 -6.46 -18.05 -14.60
CA SER A 145 -6.21 -19.22 -13.75
C SER A 145 -4.96 -19.08 -12.89
N LYS A 146 -3.91 -18.39 -13.37
CA LYS A 146 -2.66 -18.20 -12.63
C LYS A 146 -2.53 -16.83 -11.95
N ARG A 147 -3.63 -16.07 -11.86
CA ARG A 147 -3.65 -14.68 -11.34
C ARG A 147 -3.01 -14.55 -9.97
N GLY A 148 -3.34 -15.45 -9.04
CA GLY A 148 -2.79 -15.42 -7.69
C GLY A 148 -1.25 -15.47 -7.69
N ARG A 149 -0.67 -16.42 -8.42
CA ARG A 149 0.80 -16.56 -8.56
C ARG A 149 1.42 -15.30 -9.19
N ALA A 150 0.81 -14.78 -10.23
CA ALA A 150 1.28 -13.59 -10.92
C ALA A 150 1.29 -12.36 -10.01
N VAL A 151 0.22 -12.13 -9.24
CA VAL A 151 0.12 -11.04 -8.25
C VAL A 151 1.14 -11.23 -7.12
N SER A 152 1.35 -12.45 -6.63
CA SER A 152 2.38 -12.72 -5.62
C SER A 152 3.79 -12.38 -6.09
N LEU A 153 4.10 -12.64 -7.37
CA LEU A 153 5.39 -12.24 -7.95
C LEU A 153 5.53 -10.73 -8.11
N VAL A 154 4.47 -10.01 -8.47
CA VAL A 154 4.48 -8.53 -8.48
C VAL A 154 4.78 -7.96 -7.09
N ALA A 155 4.23 -8.59 -6.04
CA ALA A 155 4.45 -8.15 -4.66
C ALA A 155 5.93 -8.17 -4.24
N LEU A 156 6.78 -8.99 -4.88
CA LEU A 156 8.23 -8.99 -4.67
C LEU A 156 8.85 -7.62 -4.98
N GLY A 157 8.33 -6.91 -5.98
CA GLY A 157 8.76 -5.54 -6.29
C GLY A 157 8.57 -4.58 -5.11
N GLY A 158 7.43 -4.68 -4.42
CA GLY A 158 7.13 -3.89 -3.21
C GLY A 158 7.97 -4.28 -1.99
N ILE A 159 8.34 -5.56 -1.88
CA ILE A 159 9.23 -6.04 -0.82
C ILE A 159 10.65 -5.50 -1.04
N LEU A 160 11.19 -5.65 -2.25
CA LEU A 160 12.51 -5.12 -2.63
C LEU A 160 12.56 -3.60 -2.47
N MET A 161 11.51 -2.89 -2.88
CA MET A 161 11.35 -1.45 -2.66
C MET A 161 11.48 -1.07 -1.19
N SER A 162 10.74 -1.76 -0.31
CA SER A 162 10.71 -1.44 1.12
C SER A 162 12.03 -1.78 1.81
N ALA A 163 12.75 -2.80 1.33
CA ALA A 163 14.02 -3.23 1.88
C ALA A 163 15.22 -2.38 1.39
N LEU A 164 15.22 -2.00 0.11
CA LEU A 164 16.40 -1.38 -0.53
C LEU A 164 16.37 0.14 -0.54
N LEU A 165 15.20 0.78 -0.65
CA LEU A 165 15.13 2.23 -0.84
C LEU A 165 15.58 3.03 0.38
N PRO A 166 15.13 2.72 1.62
CA PRO A 166 15.54 3.51 2.76
C PRO A 166 17.07 3.54 2.97
N PRO A 167 17.80 2.40 2.99
CA PRO A 167 19.25 2.43 3.14
C PRO A 167 19.96 3.08 1.93
N LEU A 168 19.45 2.89 0.71
CA LEU A 168 19.98 3.55 -0.48
C LEU A 168 19.86 5.08 -0.39
N ASN A 169 18.69 5.59 0.01
CA ASN A 169 18.48 7.02 0.16
C ASN A 169 19.33 7.60 1.31
N THR A 170 19.44 6.90 2.44
CA THR A 170 20.32 7.32 3.54
C THR A 170 21.77 7.46 3.05
N TRP A 171 22.27 6.47 2.28
CA TRP A 171 23.60 6.53 1.70
C TRP A 171 23.75 7.68 0.70
N LEU A 172 22.78 7.87 -0.21
CA LEU A 172 22.79 8.97 -1.19
C LEU A 172 22.82 10.34 -0.52
N ILE A 173 22.00 10.55 0.51
CA ILE A 173 21.94 11.80 1.27
C ILE A 173 23.28 12.06 1.96
N LYS A 174 23.87 11.04 2.60
CA LYS A 174 25.15 11.17 3.29
C LYS A 174 26.32 11.46 2.34
N ALA A 175 26.33 10.84 1.16
CA ALA A 175 27.43 10.96 0.20
C ALA A 175 27.33 12.19 -0.71
N TYR A 176 26.12 12.55 -1.15
CA TYR A 176 25.90 13.55 -2.21
C TYR A 176 24.84 14.60 -1.87
N GLY A 177 24.20 14.51 -0.70
CA GLY A 177 23.11 15.38 -0.30
C GLY A 177 21.75 14.96 -0.86
N TRP A 178 20.69 15.51 -0.26
CA TRP A 178 19.31 15.13 -0.54
C TRP A 178 18.82 15.55 -1.93
N ARG A 179 19.31 16.67 -2.46
CA ARG A 179 19.00 17.12 -3.83
C ARG A 179 19.53 16.14 -4.88
N ALA A 180 20.75 15.63 -4.69
CA ALA A 180 21.31 14.62 -5.57
C ALA A 180 20.50 13.33 -5.50
N GLY A 181 20.08 12.90 -4.30
CA GLY A 181 19.24 11.72 -4.11
C GLY A 181 17.94 11.76 -4.93
N TRP A 182 17.22 12.89 -4.90
CA TRP A 182 16.03 13.08 -5.74
C TRP A 182 16.34 13.11 -7.24
N SER A 183 17.46 13.71 -7.62
CA SER A 183 17.89 13.78 -9.03
C SER A 183 18.25 12.40 -9.58
N VAL A 184 18.83 11.52 -8.78
CA VAL A 184 19.08 10.11 -9.15
C VAL A 184 17.76 9.41 -9.46
N TRP A 185 16.74 9.57 -8.63
CA TRP A 185 15.41 8.98 -8.89
C TRP A 185 14.76 9.52 -10.17
N ALA A 186 14.90 10.82 -10.45
CA ALA A 186 14.44 11.40 -11.69
C ALA A 186 15.07 10.73 -12.92
N VAL A 187 16.40 10.59 -12.91
CA VAL A 187 17.16 9.93 -13.98
C VAL A 187 16.77 8.46 -14.12
N LEU A 188 16.67 7.71 -13.03
CA LEU A 188 16.29 6.30 -13.09
C LEU A 188 14.86 6.10 -13.63
N LEU A 189 13.92 6.97 -13.27
CA LEU A 189 12.56 6.93 -13.81
C LEU A 189 12.55 7.20 -15.33
N TRP A 190 13.37 8.13 -15.82
CA TRP A 190 13.44 8.46 -17.24
C TRP A 190 14.26 7.48 -18.09
N VAL A 191 15.36 6.97 -17.56
CA VAL A 191 16.29 6.11 -18.31
C VAL A 191 15.90 4.64 -18.21
N VAL A 192 15.27 4.24 -17.10
CA VAL A 192 14.88 2.84 -16.87
C VAL A 192 13.36 2.68 -17.00
N MET A 193 12.59 3.28 -16.11
CA MET A 193 11.18 2.94 -15.98
C MET A 193 10.33 3.40 -17.18
N ALA A 194 10.53 4.61 -17.68
CA ALA A 194 9.78 5.13 -18.83
C ALA A 194 10.03 4.32 -20.12
N PRO A 195 11.28 3.99 -20.50
CA PRO A 195 11.55 3.11 -21.63
C PRO A 195 11.00 1.70 -21.43
N VAL A 196 11.15 1.12 -20.23
CA VAL A 196 10.57 -0.20 -19.91
C VAL A 196 9.04 -0.18 -20.07
N ALA A 197 8.36 0.83 -19.54
CA ALA A 197 6.92 0.99 -19.69
C ALA A 197 6.53 1.12 -21.18
N PHE A 198 7.19 2.01 -21.91
CA PHE A 198 6.88 2.28 -23.30
C PHE A 198 7.11 1.08 -24.22
N LEU A 199 8.22 0.37 -24.03
CA LEU A 199 8.62 -0.73 -24.89
C LEU A 199 7.84 -1.99 -24.54
N LEU A 200 7.79 -2.36 -23.25
CA LEU A 200 7.38 -3.70 -22.81
C LEU A 200 5.91 -3.82 -22.40
N ILE A 201 5.26 -2.75 -21.90
CA ILE A 201 3.85 -2.86 -21.48
C ILE A 201 2.95 -3.05 -22.70
N ARG A 202 2.04 -4.01 -22.58
CA ARG A 202 0.94 -4.28 -23.50
C ARG A 202 -0.31 -4.46 -22.65
N ASP A 203 -1.39 -3.80 -23.01
CA ASP A 203 -2.53 -3.64 -22.10
C ASP A 203 -3.26 -4.96 -21.95
N ARG A 204 -3.39 -5.70 -23.06
CA ARG A 204 -4.05 -7.00 -23.09
C ARG A 204 -3.31 -8.00 -23.98
N PRO A 205 -3.38 -9.31 -23.69
CA PRO A 205 -2.78 -10.34 -24.53
C PRO A 205 -3.36 -10.34 -25.96
N GLU A 206 -4.63 -9.98 -26.14
CA GLU A 206 -5.32 -9.96 -27.44
C GLU A 206 -4.70 -8.95 -28.41
N GLU A 207 -4.16 -7.84 -27.92
CA GLU A 207 -3.48 -6.81 -28.73
C GLU A 207 -2.21 -7.32 -29.42
N VAL A 208 -1.65 -8.42 -28.91
CA VAL A 208 -0.46 -9.07 -29.45
C VAL A 208 -0.77 -10.47 -29.97
N GLY A 209 -2.03 -10.77 -30.25
CA GLY A 209 -2.47 -12.06 -30.80
C GLY A 209 -2.33 -13.24 -29.83
N LEU A 210 -2.22 -12.96 -28.53
CA LEU A 210 -2.21 -13.96 -27.46
C LEU A 210 -3.57 -13.99 -26.75
N TRP A 211 -3.70 -14.92 -25.81
CA TRP A 211 -4.87 -15.06 -24.94
C TRP A 211 -4.42 -15.03 -23.48
N PRO A 212 -5.29 -14.67 -22.53
CA PRO A 212 -4.99 -14.79 -21.10
C PRO A 212 -4.54 -16.22 -20.76
N ASP A 213 -3.52 -16.34 -19.90
CA ASP A 213 -2.83 -17.61 -19.59
C ASP A 213 -2.27 -18.39 -20.80
N ASN A 214 -2.24 -17.78 -22.00
CA ASN A 214 -1.99 -18.42 -23.29
C ASN A 214 -2.99 -19.53 -23.66
N VAL A 215 -4.22 -19.46 -23.14
CA VAL A 215 -5.27 -20.45 -23.38
C VAL A 215 -6.38 -19.79 -24.21
N LYS A 216 -6.66 -20.34 -25.40
CA LYS A 216 -7.80 -19.89 -26.20
C LYS A 216 -9.09 -20.11 -25.41
N PRO A 217 -9.98 -19.12 -25.32
CA PRO A 217 -11.27 -19.32 -24.67
C PRO A 217 -12.03 -20.42 -25.42
N VAL A 218 -12.36 -21.49 -24.69
CA VAL A 218 -13.40 -22.43 -25.11
C VAL A 218 -14.72 -21.74 -24.76
N HIS A 219 -15.59 -21.54 -25.74
CA HIS A 219 -16.94 -21.03 -25.48
C HIS A 219 -17.64 -21.99 -24.51
N ALA A 220 -17.78 -21.57 -23.25
CA ALA A 220 -18.60 -22.27 -22.28
C ALA A 220 -20.07 -21.91 -22.55
N GLY A 221 -20.91 -22.93 -22.69
CA GLY A 221 -22.35 -22.78 -22.90
C GLY A 221 -23.05 -22.06 -21.74
N PRO A 222 -24.28 -21.57 -21.96
CA PRO A 222 -25.07 -20.88 -20.95
C PRO A 222 -25.58 -21.90 -19.92
N GLY A 223 -25.20 -21.75 -18.66
CA GLY A 223 -25.72 -22.59 -17.59
C GLY A 223 -24.79 -22.68 -16.39
N VAL A 224 -24.86 -21.69 -15.50
CA VAL A 224 -24.49 -21.89 -14.09
C VAL A 224 -25.65 -21.33 -13.28
N GLU A 225 -26.44 -22.26 -12.76
CA GLU A 225 -27.60 -22.03 -11.90
C GLU A 225 -27.22 -21.41 -10.55
N ASP A 226 -28.20 -20.74 -9.96
CA ASP A 226 -28.12 -19.89 -8.77
C ASP A 226 -27.35 -20.50 -7.59
N GLU A 227 -26.30 -19.81 -7.15
CA GLU A 227 -25.69 -20.04 -5.83
C GLU A 227 -26.71 -19.74 -4.72
N PRO A 228 -26.65 -20.45 -3.57
CA PRO A 228 -27.51 -20.15 -2.43
C PRO A 228 -27.37 -18.68 -2.04
N VAL A 229 -28.50 -18.00 -1.79
CA VAL A 229 -28.57 -16.58 -1.46
C VAL A 229 -27.78 -16.32 -0.18
N GLU A 230 -26.50 -15.99 -0.32
CA GLU A 230 -25.66 -15.56 0.77
C GLU A 230 -26.21 -14.23 1.31
N GLU A 231 -26.54 -14.22 2.60
CA GLU A 231 -27.07 -13.04 3.28
C GLU A 231 -26.07 -11.87 3.17
N SER A 232 -26.35 -10.96 2.24
CA SER A 232 -25.44 -9.86 1.88
C SER A 232 -26.04 -8.52 2.26
N TRP A 233 -25.21 -7.66 2.83
CA TRP A 233 -25.57 -6.32 3.27
C TRP A 233 -25.22 -5.30 2.17
N THR A 234 -26.10 -4.35 1.94
CA THR A 234 -25.84 -3.16 1.12
C THR A 234 -24.93 -2.18 1.85
N VAL A 235 -24.25 -1.29 1.11
CA VAL A 235 -23.37 -0.26 1.71
C VAL A 235 -24.12 0.60 2.74
N ARG A 236 -25.38 0.97 2.45
CA ARG A 236 -26.20 1.77 3.36
C ARG A 236 -26.51 1.03 4.67
N GLU A 237 -26.88 -0.25 4.59
CA GLU A 237 -27.11 -1.09 5.79
C GLU A 237 -25.81 -1.26 6.60
N VAL A 238 -24.67 -1.45 5.93
CA VAL A 238 -23.35 -1.57 6.58
C VAL A 238 -22.96 -0.29 7.32
N LEU A 239 -23.15 0.89 6.71
CA LEU A 239 -22.85 2.18 7.35
C LEU A 239 -23.69 2.43 8.61
N GLY A 240 -24.90 1.86 8.69
CA GLY A 240 -25.75 1.90 9.89
C GLY A 240 -25.39 0.85 10.95
N ASN A 241 -24.47 -0.08 10.66
CA ASN A 241 -24.16 -1.21 11.54
C ASN A 241 -23.03 -0.88 12.53
N ARG A 242 -23.25 -1.13 13.84
CA ARG A 242 -22.24 -0.91 14.88
C ARG A 242 -20.95 -1.73 14.66
N SER A 243 -21.06 -2.99 14.25
CA SER A 243 -19.90 -3.87 14.04
C SER A 243 -19.02 -3.37 12.89
N PHE A 244 -19.60 -2.69 11.90
CA PHE A 244 -18.81 -2.07 10.83
C PHE A 244 -17.84 -1.04 11.40
N TRP A 245 -18.32 -0.10 12.22
CA TRP A 245 -17.48 0.93 12.81
C TRP A 245 -16.46 0.39 13.81
N LEU A 246 -16.83 -0.64 14.58
CA LEU A 246 -15.90 -1.33 15.48
C LEU A 246 -14.76 -2.05 14.74
N LEU A 247 -15.02 -2.58 13.54
CA LEU A 247 -13.99 -3.19 12.68
C LEU A 247 -13.20 -2.16 11.86
N LEU A 248 -13.84 -1.06 11.46
CA LEU A 248 -13.21 0.00 10.69
C LEU A 248 -12.22 0.79 11.56
N PHE A 249 -12.54 1.03 12.83
CA PHE A 249 -11.69 1.82 13.73
C PHE A 249 -10.25 1.30 13.84
N PRO A 250 -9.99 0.00 14.11
CA PRO A 250 -8.64 -0.58 14.05
C PRO A 250 -7.92 -0.34 12.73
N MET A 251 -8.63 -0.41 11.60
CA MET A 251 -8.03 -0.17 10.28
C MET A 251 -7.61 1.30 10.09
N ILE A 252 -8.41 2.24 10.61
CA ILE A 252 -8.06 3.66 10.65
C ILE A 252 -6.86 3.88 11.57
N VAL A 253 -6.83 3.26 12.76
CA VAL A 253 -5.71 3.38 13.70
C VAL A 253 -4.41 2.86 13.09
N VAL A 254 -4.45 1.70 12.43
CA VAL A 254 -3.29 1.16 11.69
C VAL A 254 -2.83 2.13 10.61
N SER A 255 -3.77 2.67 9.85
CA SER A 255 -3.45 3.60 8.76
C SER A 255 -2.81 4.89 9.28
N ALA A 256 -3.40 5.50 10.31
CA ALA A 256 -2.93 6.74 10.89
C ALA A 256 -1.61 6.57 11.66
N VAL A 257 -1.60 5.73 12.69
CA VAL A 257 -0.40 5.52 13.52
C VAL A 257 0.70 4.86 12.68
N GLY A 258 0.36 3.94 11.78
CA GLY A 258 1.33 3.26 10.92
C GLY A 258 2.03 4.23 9.97
N THR A 259 1.29 5.14 9.34
CA THR A 259 1.86 6.16 8.46
C THR A 259 2.64 7.21 9.24
N GLY A 260 2.11 7.67 10.38
CA GLY A 260 2.80 8.62 11.26
C GLY A 260 4.14 8.10 11.77
N LEU A 261 4.17 6.85 12.24
CA LEU A 261 5.41 6.15 12.61
C LEU A 261 6.33 5.99 11.42
N MET A 262 5.85 5.51 10.28
CA MET A 262 6.69 5.30 9.10
C MET A 262 7.37 6.61 8.64
N PHE A 263 6.64 7.74 8.76
CA PHE A 263 7.15 9.06 8.41
C PHE A 263 8.19 9.59 9.41
N HIS A 264 8.08 9.25 10.70
CA HIS A 264 8.92 9.77 11.77
C HIS A 264 9.92 8.77 12.35
N GLN A 265 9.92 7.51 11.91
CA GLN A 265 10.69 6.41 12.51
C GLN A 265 12.17 6.72 12.65
N ILE A 266 12.77 7.28 11.60
CA ILE A 266 14.20 7.61 11.58
C ILE A 266 14.52 8.65 12.65
N SER A 267 13.73 9.72 12.73
CA SER A 267 13.90 10.73 13.78
C SER A 267 13.60 10.19 15.19
N ILE A 268 12.56 9.37 15.37
CA ILE A 268 12.23 8.75 16.67
C ILE A 268 13.41 7.92 17.20
N MET A 269 14.07 7.17 16.32
CA MET A 269 15.22 6.35 16.69
C MET A 269 16.50 7.19 16.82
N GLY A 270 16.67 8.22 16.00
CA GLY A 270 17.78 9.16 16.03
C GLY A 270 17.87 9.95 17.34
N GLU A 271 16.74 10.41 17.89
CA GLU A 271 16.69 11.05 19.23
C GLU A 271 17.26 10.19 20.35
N ARG A 272 17.34 8.88 20.12
CA ARG A 272 17.79 7.88 21.09
C ARG A 272 19.15 7.31 20.75
N GLY A 273 19.90 8.01 19.89
CA GLY A 273 21.27 7.69 19.51
C GLY A 273 21.41 6.54 18.52
N LEU A 274 20.31 6.04 17.93
CA LEU A 274 20.40 5.02 16.89
C LEU A 274 20.71 5.65 15.54
N SER A 275 21.55 4.97 14.77
CA SER A 275 21.93 5.46 13.44
C SER A 275 20.77 5.37 12.44
N PRO A 276 20.71 6.24 11.42
CA PRO A 276 19.71 6.16 10.35
C PRO A 276 19.73 4.81 9.62
N GLU A 277 20.89 4.15 9.52
CA GLU A 277 21.02 2.81 8.94
C GLU A 277 20.29 1.74 9.76
N ILE A 278 20.38 1.79 11.09
CA ILE A 278 19.62 0.89 11.98
C ILE A 278 18.12 1.16 11.82
N ALA A 279 17.71 2.43 11.81
CA ALA A 279 16.31 2.79 11.64
C ALA A 279 15.74 2.35 10.28
N ALA A 280 16.55 2.40 9.21
CA ALA A 280 16.20 1.87 7.90
C ALA A 280 16.10 0.33 7.90
N LEU A 281 17.03 -0.36 8.58
CA LEU A 281 17.05 -1.83 8.69
C LEU A 281 15.79 -2.38 9.35
N VAL A 282 15.21 -1.66 10.31
CA VAL A 282 13.94 -2.03 10.96
C VAL A 282 12.80 -2.24 9.95
N PHE A 283 12.72 -1.41 8.90
CA PHE A 283 11.72 -1.62 7.85
C PHE A 283 11.92 -2.93 7.10
N SER A 284 13.18 -3.29 6.83
CA SER A 284 13.55 -4.54 6.17
C SER A 284 13.17 -5.75 7.04
N VAL A 285 13.46 -5.68 8.35
CA VAL A 285 13.08 -6.73 9.31
C VAL A 285 11.57 -6.91 9.36
N SER A 286 10.79 -5.82 9.44
CA SER A 286 9.33 -5.90 9.40
C SER A 286 8.82 -6.56 8.11
N ALA A 287 9.43 -6.26 6.96
CA ALA A 287 9.03 -6.84 5.68
C ALA A 287 9.31 -8.35 5.62
N VAL A 288 10.48 -8.79 6.11
CA VAL A 288 10.85 -10.22 6.14
C VAL A 288 9.94 -11.02 7.07
N VAL A 289 9.62 -10.50 8.26
CA VAL A 289 8.75 -11.18 9.23
C VAL A 289 7.29 -11.24 8.75
N ARG A 290 6.82 -10.21 8.03
CA ARG A 290 5.45 -10.13 7.52
C ARG A 290 5.04 -11.34 6.66
N LEU A 291 5.95 -11.87 5.84
CA LEU A 291 5.67 -12.96 4.90
C LEU A 291 5.28 -14.27 5.58
N PRO A 292 6.13 -14.92 6.40
CA PRO A 292 5.78 -16.17 7.09
C PRO A 292 4.55 -15.99 7.99
N VAL A 293 4.43 -14.84 8.67
CA VAL A 293 3.26 -14.57 9.52
C VAL A 293 1.97 -14.49 8.72
N GLY A 294 2.00 -13.95 7.49
CA GLY A 294 0.83 -13.96 6.60
C GLY A 294 0.32 -15.37 6.32
N PHE A 295 1.21 -16.33 6.05
CA PHE A 295 0.81 -17.74 5.85
C PHE A 295 0.19 -18.34 7.10
N LEU A 296 0.82 -18.12 8.27
CA LEU A 296 0.30 -18.61 9.55
C LEU A 296 -1.05 -17.97 9.89
N ALA A 297 -1.23 -16.68 9.61
CA ALA A 297 -2.47 -15.97 9.83
C ALA A 297 -3.59 -16.47 8.90
N GLY A 298 -3.26 -16.85 7.66
CA GLY A 298 -4.19 -17.49 6.73
C GLY A 298 -4.75 -18.79 7.30
N TRP A 299 -3.86 -19.69 7.70
CA TRP A 299 -4.25 -20.95 8.35
C TRP A 299 -5.04 -20.73 9.65
N ALA A 300 -4.69 -19.70 10.44
CA ALA A 300 -5.41 -19.37 11.66
C ALA A 300 -6.81 -18.79 11.38
N ALA A 301 -6.99 -18.06 10.27
CA ALA A 301 -8.27 -17.46 9.87
C ALA A 301 -9.34 -18.51 9.54
N ASP A 302 -8.93 -19.71 9.15
CA ASP A 302 -9.85 -20.84 8.92
C ASP A 302 -10.36 -21.46 10.24
N LYS A 303 -9.67 -21.20 11.36
CA LYS A 303 -9.93 -21.86 12.66
C LYS A 303 -10.42 -20.92 13.74
N VAL A 304 -10.11 -19.64 13.62
CA VAL A 304 -10.35 -18.62 14.64
C VAL A 304 -11.18 -17.49 14.02
N GLN A 305 -12.18 -16.98 14.75
CA GLN A 305 -12.97 -15.85 14.28
C GLN A 305 -12.06 -14.66 13.95
N VAL A 306 -12.25 -14.07 12.77
CA VAL A 306 -11.41 -12.99 12.24
C VAL A 306 -11.27 -11.77 13.17
N ARG A 307 -12.25 -11.53 14.06
CA ARG A 307 -12.18 -10.48 15.08
C ARG A 307 -11.11 -10.70 16.15
N TYR A 308 -10.84 -11.95 16.52
CA TYR A 308 -9.80 -12.29 17.49
C TYR A 308 -8.41 -12.19 16.84
N LEU A 309 -8.31 -12.54 15.56
CA LEU A 309 -7.08 -12.28 14.80
C LEU A 309 -6.81 -10.77 14.65
N LEU A 310 -7.85 -9.97 14.42
CA LEU A 310 -7.71 -8.51 14.40
C LEU A 310 -7.29 -7.97 15.78
N ALA A 311 -7.91 -8.44 16.86
CA ALA A 311 -7.55 -8.06 18.23
C ALA A 311 -6.10 -8.45 18.56
N PHE A 312 -5.66 -9.66 18.18
CA PHE A 312 -4.29 -10.12 18.36
C PHE A 312 -3.29 -9.28 17.55
N SER A 313 -3.63 -8.95 16.30
CA SER A 313 -2.85 -8.02 15.48
C SER A 313 -2.69 -6.66 16.17
N MET A 314 -3.77 -6.10 16.72
CA MET A 314 -3.72 -4.84 17.45
C MET A 314 -2.92 -4.96 18.77
N ALA A 315 -2.98 -6.10 19.45
CA ALA A 315 -2.16 -6.37 20.64
C ALA A 315 -0.66 -6.45 20.31
N THR A 316 -0.29 -7.07 19.19
CA THR A 316 1.11 -7.05 18.73
C THR A 316 1.56 -5.64 18.33
N TYR A 317 0.64 -4.81 17.82
CA TYR A 317 0.96 -3.40 17.54
C TYR A 317 1.15 -2.58 18.82
N LEU A 318 0.31 -2.79 19.83
CA LEU A 318 0.46 -2.21 21.16
C LEU A 318 1.82 -2.58 21.77
N ALA A 319 2.20 -3.86 21.72
CA ALA A 319 3.50 -4.32 22.17
C ALA A 319 4.65 -3.62 21.40
N ALA A 320 4.51 -3.46 20.08
CA ALA A 320 5.48 -2.72 19.29
C ALA A 320 5.61 -1.26 19.77
N MET A 321 4.50 -0.60 20.10
CA MET A 321 4.53 0.78 20.60
C MET A 321 5.16 0.90 21.99
N ILE A 322 4.93 -0.09 22.87
CA ILE A 322 5.59 -0.15 24.18
C ILE A 322 7.11 -0.35 24.01
N VAL A 323 7.53 -1.29 23.15
CA VAL A 323 8.97 -1.48 22.83
C VAL A 323 9.55 -0.21 22.20
N LEU A 324 8.82 0.43 21.29
CA LEU A 324 9.22 1.69 20.70
C LEU A 324 9.32 2.79 21.73
N LEU A 325 8.61 2.77 22.86
CA LEU A 325 8.74 3.79 23.90
C LEU A 325 10.10 3.73 24.64
N VAL A 326 10.69 2.53 24.73
CA VAL A 326 11.94 2.27 25.48
C VAL A 326 13.14 1.92 24.60
N THR A 327 12.96 1.84 23.27
CA THR A 327 14.02 1.53 22.30
C THR A 327 15.21 2.47 22.43
N ASN A 328 16.37 1.97 22.84
CA ASN A 328 17.63 2.71 22.98
C ASN A 328 18.85 1.91 22.47
N SER A 329 18.60 0.78 21.80
CA SER A 329 19.62 -0.16 21.35
C SER A 329 19.15 -0.91 20.11
N THR A 330 20.10 -1.40 19.31
CA THR A 330 19.80 -2.18 18.10
C THR A 330 18.87 -3.37 18.37
N PRO A 331 19.05 -4.19 19.42
CA PRO A 331 18.15 -5.31 19.69
C PRO A 331 16.69 -4.89 19.92
N LEU A 332 16.46 -3.79 20.66
CA LEU A 332 15.09 -3.28 20.87
C LEU A 332 14.48 -2.73 19.57
N ALA A 333 15.29 -2.07 18.73
CA ALA A 333 14.84 -1.60 17.42
C ALA A 333 14.43 -2.78 16.53
N MET A 334 15.21 -3.87 16.53
CA MET A 334 14.87 -5.11 15.81
C MET A 334 13.61 -5.78 16.38
N ALA A 335 13.45 -5.84 17.71
CA ALA A 335 12.25 -6.37 18.35
C ALA A 335 10.99 -5.59 17.95
N TYR A 336 11.07 -4.26 17.91
CA TYR A 336 10.01 -3.40 17.35
C TYR A 336 9.70 -3.76 15.89
N GLY A 337 10.74 -3.94 15.06
CA GLY A 337 10.59 -4.35 13.67
C GLY A 337 9.88 -5.69 13.52
N VAL A 338 10.23 -6.69 14.34
CA VAL A 338 9.58 -8.02 14.35
C VAL A 338 8.11 -7.90 14.73
N LEU A 339 7.79 -7.22 15.83
CA LEU A 339 6.40 -7.07 16.30
C LEU A 339 5.52 -6.36 15.26
N ARG A 340 6.06 -5.35 14.57
CA ARG A 340 5.36 -4.72 13.43
C ARG A 340 5.19 -5.65 12.25
N GLY A 341 6.21 -6.45 11.93
CA GLY A 341 6.10 -7.47 10.89
C GLY A 341 4.99 -8.47 11.17
N VAL A 342 4.86 -8.93 12.43
CA VAL A 342 3.78 -9.83 12.86
C VAL A 342 2.41 -9.18 12.65
N MET A 343 2.23 -7.95 13.16
CA MET A 343 0.98 -7.21 12.97
C MET A 343 0.60 -7.06 11.49
N LEU A 344 1.56 -6.63 10.66
CA LEU A 344 1.34 -6.41 9.23
C LEU A 344 1.07 -7.72 8.47
N GLY A 345 1.67 -8.83 8.92
CA GLY A 345 1.43 -10.17 8.38
C GLY A 345 -0.02 -10.58 8.57
N ILE A 346 -0.54 -10.45 9.79
CA ILE A 346 -1.94 -10.78 10.10
C ILE A 346 -2.91 -9.89 9.31
N LEU A 347 -2.68 -8.58 9.26
CA LEU A 347 -3.55 -7.65 8.53
C LEU A 347 -3.58 -7.92 7.02
N SER A 348 -2.48 -8.43 6.45
CA SER A 348 -2.43 -8.74 5.02
C SER A 348 -3.46 -9.79 4.59
N ILE A 349 -3.83 -10.70 5.50
CA ILE A 349 -4.89 -11.69 5.29
C ILE A 349 -6.26 -11.10 5.61
N LEU A 350 -6.38 -10.36 6.71
CA LEU A 350 -7.66 -9.82 7.18
C LEU A 350 -8.34 -8.89 6.16
N GLY A 351 -7.59 -8.15 5.35
CA GLY A 351 -8.17 -7.33 4.27
C GLY A 351 -9.02 -8.14 3.26
N GLY A 352 -8.68 -9.41 3.07
CA GLY A 352 -9.38 -10.33 2.19
C GLY A 352 -10.65 -10.93 2.81
N VAL A 353 -10.61 -11.28 4.10
CA VAL A 353 -11.61 -12.14 4.76
C VAL A 353 -12.55 -11.38 5.71
N LEU A 354 -12.11 -10.27 6.31
CA LEU A 354 -12.85 -9.59 7.38
C LEU A 354 -14.23 -9.10 6.93
N TRP A 355 -14.27 -8.36 5.83
CA TRP A 355 -15.50 -7.74 5.33
C TRP A 355 -16.51 -8.75 4.74
N PRO A 356 -16.08 -9.73 3.92
CA PRO A 356 -16.98 -10.80 3.47
C PRO A 356 -17.61 -11.58 4.62
N THR A 357 -16.83 -11.95 5.64
CA THR A 357 -17.33 -12.73 6.79
C THR A 357 -18.41 -11.99 7.58
N TYR A 358 -18.42 -10.66 7.59
CA TYR A 358 -19.40 -9.87 8.36
C TYR A 358 -20.60 -9.40 7.55
N PHE A 359 -20.42 -9.14 6.26
CA PHE A 359 -21.39 -8.39 5.45
C PHE A 359 -21.73 -9.07 4.10
N GLY A 360 -21.18 -10.26 3.84
CA GLY A 360 -21.40 -11.00 2.61
C GLY A 360 -20.62 -10.46 1.42
N ARG A 361 -20.70 -11.16 0.29
CA ARG A 361 -19.87 -10.91 -0.89
C ARG A 361 -20.53 -9.99 -1.94
N ARG A 362 -21.87 -9.91 -2.00
CA ARG A 362 -22.61 -9.24 -3.09
C ARG A 362 -22.27 -7.75 -3.28
N HIS A 363 -22.10 -7.00 -2.19
CA HIS A 363 -21.78 -5.55 -2.24
C HIS A 363 -20.38 -5.23 -1.71
N LEU A 364 -19.50 -6.23 -1.67
CA LEU A 364 -18.16 -6.13 -1.08
C LEU A 364 -17.31 -5.00 -1.68
N SER A 365 -17.42 -4.75 -2.99
CA SER A 365 -16.68 -3.68 -3.67
C SER A 365 -17.01 -2.29 -3.12
N GLY A 366 -18.28 -2.01 -2.87
CA GLY A 366 -18.71 -0.74 -2.27
C GLY A 366 -18.24 -0.59 -0.83
N ILE A 367 -18.33 -1.66 -0.03
CA ILE A 367 -17.84 -1.70 1.35
C ILE A 367 -16.32 -1.45 1.40
N ARG A 368 -15.56 -2.13 0.54
CA ARG A 368 -14.11 -1.93 0.41
C ARG A 368 -13.75 -0.52 -0.05
N GLY A 369 -14.55 0.10 -0.92
CA GLY A 369 -14.36 1.50 -1.33
C GLY A 369 -14.41 2.45 -0.15
N VAL A 370 -15.43 2.32 0.71
CA VAL A 370 -15.57 3.15 1.92
C VAL A 370 -14.41 2.92 2.90
N THR A 371 -14.05 1.67 3.16
CA THR A 371 -12.99 1.34 4.13
C THR A 371 -11.61 1.79 3.64
N MET A 372 -11.34 1.69 2.33
CA MET A 372 -10.13 2.21 1.72
C MET A 372 -10.06 3.74 1.82
N MET A 373 -11.16 4.46 1.56
CA MET A 373 -11.22 5.91 1.73
C MET A 373 -10.91 6.33 3.17
N ALA A 374 -11.51 5.66 4.16
CA ALA A 374 -11.23 5.91 5.56
C ALA A 374 -9.75 5.65 5.92
N GLY A 375 -9.15 4.60 5.35
CA GLY A 375 -7.71 4.31 5.50
C GLY A 375 -6.81 5.39 4.87
N VAL A 376 -7.18 5.94 3.72
CA VAL A 376 -6.46 7.05 3.08
C VAL A 376 -6.52 8.30 3.95
N ILE A 377 -7.69 8.66 4.49
CA ILE A 377 -7.85 9.80 5.40
C ILE A 377 -7.00 9.57 6.66
N GLY A 378 -7.07 8.39 7.27
CA GLY A 378 -6.24 8.04 8.42
C GLY A 378 -4.75 8.21 8.12
N SER A 379 -4.27 7.64 7.00
CA SER A 379 -2.87 7.74 6.58
C SER A 379 -2.42 9.17 6.32
N ALA A 380 -3.28 9.98 5.70
CA ALA A 380 -2.97 11.38 5.44
C ALA A 380 -2.85 12.19 6.73
N LEU A 381 -3.73 11.98 7.71
CA LEU A 381 -3.71 12.71 8.98
C LEU A 381 -2.65 12.19 9.97
N GLY A 382 -2.19 10.95 9.79
CA GLY A 382 -1.29 10.25 10.72
C GLY A 382 0.02 10.96 11.10
N PRO A 383 0.77 11.55 10.16
CA PRO A 383 2.03 12.25 10.48
C PRO A 383 1.88 13.53 11.30
N LEU A 384 0.73 14.22 11.25
CA LEU A 384 0.54 15.54 11.88
C LEU A 384 0.79 15.53 13.39
N PRO A 385 0.18 14.64 14.20
CA PRO A 385 0.36 14.65 15.65
C PRO A 385 1.80 14.36 16.06
N PHE A 386 2.56 13.62 15.24
CA PHE A 386 3.96 13.32 15.50
C PHE A 386 4.85 14.55 15.32
N GLY A 387 4.63 15.31 14.24
CA GLY A 387 5.33 16.58 14.05
C GLY A 387 5.00 17.58 15.16
N PHE A 388 3.71 17.70 15.50
CA PHE A 388 3.26 18.58 16.58
C PHE A 388 3.86 18.22 17.93
N ALA A 389 3.87 16.93 18.29
CA ALA A 389 4.44 16.49 19.55
C ALA A 389 5.94 16.81 19.65
N TYR A 390 6.69 16.57 18.56
CA TYR A 390 8.11 16.89 18.49
C TYR A 390 8.36 18.38 18.73
N ASP A 391 7.69 19.26 17.98
CA ASP A 391 7.93 20.70 18.09
C ASP A 391 7.44 21.27 19.44
N ARG A 392 6.36 20.70 20.02
CA ARG A 392 5.73 21.23 21.26
C ARG A 392 6.36 20.70 22.55
N PHE A 393 6.78 19.44 22.56
CA PHE A 393 7.27 18.74 23.75
C PHE A 393 8.76 18.39 23.66
N GLY A 394 9.40 18.62 22.51
CA GLY A 394 10.82 18.31 22.31
C GLY A 394 11.10 16.82 22.07
N GLY A 395 10.09 16.05 21.67
CA GLY A 395 10.24 14.64 21.32
C GLY A 395 8.94 13.93 20.98
N TYR A 396 8.99 12.60 20.85
CA TYR A 396 7.83 11.79 20.42
C TYR A 396 7.10 11.04 21.53
N ARG A 397 7.48 11.23 22.79
CA ARG A 397 6.98 10.41 23.90
C ARG A 397 5.45 10.49 24.02
N GLU A 398 4.90 11.69 23.99
CA GLU A 398 3.47 11.98 24.21
C GLU A 398 2.63 11.36 23.10
N VAL A 399 3.05 11.48 21.85
CA VAL A 399 2.32 10.90 20.70
C VAL A 399 2.44 9.36 20.66
N ILE A 400 3.57 8.79 21.09
CA ILE A 400 3.71 7.34 21.23
C ILE A 400 2.78 6.83 22.34
N VAL A 401 2.71 7.52 23.48
CA VAL A 401 1.79 7.19 24.58
C VAL A 401 0.32 7.34 24.16
N ALA A 402 -0.05 8.42 23.47
CA ALA A 402 -1.39 8.60 22.91
C ALA A 402 -1.74 7.49 21.93
N SER A 403 -0.78 7.05 21.11
CA SER A 403 -0.96 5.92 20.21
C SER A 403 -1.26 4.63 20.97
N ILE A 404 -0.52 4.32 22.04
CA ILE A 404 -0.76 3.14 22.90
C ILE A 404 -2.24 3.07 23.35
N PHE A 405 -2.81 4.21 23.77
CA PHE A 405 -4.24 4.29 24.10
C PHE A 405 -5.15 3.98 22.91
N LEU A 406 -4.84 4.49 21.71
CA LEU A 406 -5.57 4.15 20.49
C LEU A 406 -5.50 2.66 20.15
N GLN A 407 -4.35 2.00 20.37
CA GLN A 407 -4.24 0.54 20.17
C GLN A 407 -5.09 -0.23 21.20
N LEU A 408 -5.12 0.19 22.47
CA LEU A 408 -6.00 -0.42 23.47
C LEU A 408 -7.47 -0.33 23.07
N LEU A 409 -7.91 0.85 22.61
CA LEU A 409 -9.26 1.03 22.09
C LEU A 409 -9.52 0.18 20.83
N ALA A 410 -8.53 0.00 19.96
CA ALA A 410 -8.65 -0.83 18.77
C ALA A 410 -8.77 -2.32 19.12
N ILE A 411 -8.04 -2.79 20.14
CA ILE A 411 -8.19 -4.15 20.67
C ILE A 411 -9.61 -4.33 21.20
N LEU A 412 -10.09 -3.41 22.05
CA LEU A 412 -11.44 -3.47 22.62
C LEU A 412 -12.51 -3.45 21.51
N ALA A 413 -12.40 -2.56 20.54
CA ALA A 413 -13.32 -2.47 19.41
C ALA A 413 -13.36 -3.79 18.62
N SER A 414 -12.20 -4.38 18.34
CA SER A 414 -12.09 -5.67 17.66
C SER A 414 -12.81 -6.78 18.44
N LEU A 415 -12.60 -6.86 19.76
CA LEU A 415 -13.25 -7.88 20.61
C LEU A 415 -14.78 -7.70 20.68
N LEU A 416 -15.25 -6.44 20.71
CA LEU A 416 -16.67 -6.09 20.78
C LEU A 416 -17.41 -6.24 19.45
N ALA A 417 -16.71 -6.32 18.32
CA ALA A 417 -17.28 -6.48 16.99
C ALA A 417 -17.87 -7.88 16.78
N LYS A 418 -19.03 -8.18 17.38
CA LYS A 418 -19.76 -9.43 17.16
C LYS A 418 -20.29 -9.49 15.70
N PRO A 419 -20.32 -10.67 15.07
CA PRO A 419 -20.90 -10.81 13.72
C PRO A 419 -22.30 -10.21 13.66
N ALA A 420 -22.56 -9.41 12.64
CA ALA A 420 -23.88 -8.85 12.42
C ALA A 420 -24.82 -9.96 11.93
N ARG A 421 -25.93 -10.19 12.63
CA ARG A 421 -27.04 -10.98 12.10
C ARG A 421 -27.99 -10.01 11.42
N LYS A 422 -28.34 -10.24 10.16
CA LYS A 422 -29.45 -9.50 9.57
C LYS A 422 -30.69 -10.04 10.29
N ASN A 423 -31.48 -9.17 10.93
CA ASN A 423 -32.78 -9.62 11.42
C ASN A 423 -33.57 -9.98 10.18
N SER A 424 -33.74 -11.27 9.91
CA SER A 424 -34.81 -11.74 9.05
C SER A 424 -36.10 -11.29 9.73
N GLN A 425 -36.64 -10.14 9.34
CA GLN A 425 -38.05 -9.86 9.52
C GLN A 425 -38.79 -10.88 8.65
N ALA A 426 -38.99 -12.08 9.19
CA ALA A 426 -40.21 -12.80 8.93
C ALA A 426 -41.30 -11.98 9.62
N GLU A 427 -41.91 -11.05 8.91
CA GLU A 427 -43.31 -10.77 9.19
C GLU A 427 -44.02 -12.11 8.99
N PRO A 428 -44.64 -12.71 10.03
CA PRO A 428 -45.60 -13.75 9.76
C PRO A 428 -46.69 -13.09 8.94
N ASN A 429 -46.89 -13.56 7.70
CA ASN A 429 -48.11 -13.33 6.97
C ASN A 429 -49.28 -13.72 7.88
N THR A 430 -49.87 -12.75 8.58
CA THR A 430 -51.20 -12.88 9.15
C THR A 430 -52.18 -12.85 7.99
N TYR A 431 -52.35 -14.00 7.36
CA TYR A 431 -53.64 -14.38 6.79
C TYR A 431 -54.35 -15.22 7.85
N ALA A 432 -55.23 -14.59 8.62
CA ALA A 432 -56.37 -15.20 9.27
C ALA A 432 -57.45 -14.11 9.43
#